data_AF-A0A4R2PMY6-F1
#
_entry.id   AF-A0A4R2PMY6-F1
#
_cell.length_a   1.000
_cell.length_b   1.000
_cell.length_c   1.000
_cell.angle_alpha   90.00
_cell.angle_beta   90.00
_cell.angle_gamma   90.00
#
_symmetry.space_group_name_H-M   'P 1'
#
loop_
_entity.id
_entity.type
_entity.pdbx_description
1 polymer ?
#
loop_
_entity_poly.entity_id
_entity_poly.type
_entity_poly.pdbx_seq_one_letter_code
_entity_poly.pdbx_strand_id
1 'polypeptide(L)'
;MPMTQLPFDLSIAGLDELAGLHNRGISHAVSLIDPDEPDPPALDRMALASRMTLRLHDLIDERAGLRAPDREDVRHLIAHADALAPHQVRHLLVHCHMGRSRSTAAAAILLYRMQVTDAAGAFAAVAAVRDPIWPNSRMLRFADEILDTGGALIEAVKPVYHRMVETHPEWTGLLKHTERARDLEAD
;
A
#
# COMPACT_ATOMS: atom_id res chain seq x y z
N MET A 1 3.05 22.42 -4.57
CA MET A 1 2.70 22.08 -3.17
C MET A 1 3.97 21.58 -2.51
N PRO A 2 4.42 22.16 -1.39
CA PRO A 2 5.60 21.62 -0.70
C PRO A 2 5.26 20.18 -0.27
N MET A 3 6.16 19.24 -0.55
CA MET A 3 6.01 17.85 -0.10
C MET A 3 5.90 17.87 1.42
N THR A 4 4.79 17.37 1.97
CA THR A 4 4.64 17.19 3.41
C THR A 4 5.73 16.21 3.86
N GLN A 5 6.69 16.71 4.65
CA GLN A 5 7.72 15.85 5.23
C GLN A 5 7.04 14.90 6.21
N LEU A 6 7.14 13.60 5.96
CA LEU A 6 6.64 12.58 6.87
C LEU A 6 7.41 12.67 8.21
N PRO A 7 6.77 12.36 9.35
CA PRO A 7 7.42 12.35 10.65
C PRO A 7 8.40 11.17 10.82
N PHE A 8 8.47 10.28 9.83
CA PHE A 8 9.32 9.10 9.79
C PHE A 8 9.73 8.76 8.35
N ASP A 9 10.77 7.94 8.20
CA ASP A 9 11.16 7.41 6.89
C ASP A 9 10.15 6.37 6.40
N LEU A 10 9.85 6.39 5.10
CA LEU A 10 8.99 5.40 4.44
C LEU A 10 9.76 4.64 3.38
N SER A 11 9.67 3.30 3.42
CA SER A 11 10.15 2.43 2.35
C SER A 11 9.01 1.54 1.85
N ILE A 12 8.89 1.42 0.53
CA ILE A 12 7.98 0.48 -0.13
C ILE A 12 8.78 -0.43 -1.05
N ALA A 13 8.57 -1.74 -0.94
CA ALA A 13 9.42 -2.74 -1.61
C ALA A 13 8.63 -3.97 -2.08
N GLY A 14 9.19 -4.64 -3.08
CA GLY A 14 8.91 -6.04 -3.43
C GLY A 14 9.74 -7.00 -2.58
N LEU A 15 9.43 -8.29 -2.65
CA LEU A 15 10.14 -9.34 -1.89
C LEU A 15 11.64 -9.39 -2.22
N ASP A 16 11.99 -9.29 -3.51
CA ASP A 16 13.38 -9.36 -3.99
C ASP A 16 14.24 -8.17 -3.51
N GLU A 17 13.60 -7.09 -3.07
CA GLU A 17 14.27 -5.87 -2.61
C GLU A 17 14.54 -5.89 -1.10
N LEU A 18 13.88 -6.76 -0.33
CA LEU A 18 13.91 -6.76 1.14
C LEU A 18 15.30 -7.00 1.72
N ALA A 19 16.08 -7.89 1.09
CA ALA A 19 17.43 -8.20 1.54
C ALA A 19 18.35 -6.95 1.56
N GLY A 20 18.12 -5.99 0.66
CA GLY A 20 18.86 -4.73 0.58
C GLY A 20 18.51 -3.72 1.67
N LEU A 21 17.42 -3.94 2.42
CA LEU A 21 16.89 -2.94 3.36
C LEU A 21 17.33 -3.12 4.82
N HIS A 22 18.03 -4.22 5.15
CA HIS A 22 18.36 -4.57 6.54
C HIS A 22 19.13 -3.47 7.30
N ASN A 23 19.99 -2.71 6.62
CA ASN A 23 20.78 -1.62 7.23
C ASN A 23 20.10 -0.25 7.21
N ARG A 24 18.84 -0.16 6.75
CA ARG A 24 18.09 1.12 6.65
C ARG A 24 17.48 1.56 7.98
N GLY A 25 17.65 0.75 9.03
CA GLY A 25 17.07 1.05 10.33
C GLY A 25 15.55 0.95 10.34
N ILE A 26 14.98 0.01 9.59
CA ILE A 26 13.54 -0.28 9.63
C ILE A 26 13.15 -0.61 11.07
N SER A 27 12.11 0.07 11.55
CA SER A 27 11.60 -0.09 12.92
C SER A 27 10.22 -0.75 12.95
N HIS A 28 9.45 -0.57 11.89
CA HIS A 28 8.08 -1.06 11.76
C HIS A 28 7.92 -1.67 10.37
N ALA A 29 7.25 -2.82 10.26
CA ALA A 29 7.03 -3.48 8.98
C ALA A 29 5.60 -3.99 8.81
N VAL A 30 5.01 -3.71 7.65
CA VAL A 30 3.73 -4.26 7.20
C VAL A 30 3.97 -5.11 5.96
N SER A 31 3.60 -6.38 6.04
CA SER A 31 3.80 -7.38 4.98
C SER A 31 2.46 -7.75 4.35
N LEU A 32 2.32 -7.61 3.03
CA LEU A 32 1.15 -8.09 2.28
C LEU A 32 1.59 -9.15 1.27
N ILE A 33 1.48 -10.41 1.66
CA ILE A 33 1.99 -11.56 0.89
C ILE A 33 0.86 -12.52 0.52
N ASP A 34 1.07 -13.33 -0.51
CA ASP A 34 0.14 -14.37 -0.90
C ASP A 34 -0.04 -15.40 0.24
N PRO A 35 -1.23 -16.03 0.39
CA PRO A 35 -1.55 -16.85 1.56
C PRO A 35 -0.57 -17.98 1.87
N ASP A 36 -0.05 -18.63 0.82
CA ASP A 36 0.86 -19.77 0.94
C ASP A 36 2.35 -19.35 1.02
N GLU A 37 2.62 -18.05 0.90
CA GLU A 37 3.99 -17.53 0.96
C GLU A 37 4.50 -17.54 2.41
N PRO A 38 5.71 -18.10 2.66
CA PRO A 38 6.35 -17.99 3.96
C PRO A 38 6.69 -16.54 4.28
N ASP A 39 6.92 -16.29 5.56
CA ASP A 39 7.46 -15.01 6.00
C ASP A 39 8.84 -14.75 5.38
N PRO A 40 9.10 -13.55 4.82
CA PRO A 40 10.38 -13.27 4.18
C PRO A 40 11.55 -13.31 5.18
N PRO A 41 12.57 -14.16 4.98
CA PRO A 41 13.70 -14.29 5.93
C PRO A 41 14.49 -12.99 6.13
N ALA A 42 14.41 -12.05 5.19
CA ALA A 42 15.03 -10.74 5.30
C ALA A 42 14.49 -9.91 6.48
N LEU A 43 13.24 -10.14 6.90
CA LEU A 43 12.63 -9.43 8.03
C LEU A 43 13.28 -9.83 9.37
N ASP A 44 13.79 -11.05 9.49
CA ASP A 44 14.46 -11.52 10.70
C ASP A 44 15.80 -10.82 10.96
N ARG A 45 16.33 -10.15 9.92
CA ARG A 45 17.56 -9.33 10.01
C ARG A 45 17.26 -7.88 10.41
N MET A 46 15.99 -7.53 10.63
CA MET A 46 15.56 -6.18 11.00
C MET A 46 15.15 -6.14 12.47
N ALA A 47 15.62 -5.14 13.21
CA ALA A 47 15.24 -4.92 14.61
C ALA A 47 13.87 -4.23 14.69
N LEU A 48 12.81 -4.96 14.34
CA LEU A 48 11.44 -4.46 14.28
C LEU A 48 10.84 -4.33 15.68
N ALA A 49 10.40 -3.13 16.03
CA ALA A 49 9.57 -2.88 17.22
C ALA A 49 8.12 -3.34 17.00
N SER A 50 7.66 -3.35 15.75
CA SER A 50 6.32 -3.79 15.37
C SER A 50 6.32 -4.44 14.00
N ARG A 51 5.54 -5.51 13.85
CA ARG A 51 5.39 -6.26 12.60
C ARG A 51 3.94 -6.70 12.43
N MET A 52 3.37 -6.42 11.26
CA MET A 52 2.07 -6.89 10.83
C MET A 52 2.21 -7.72 9.55
N THR A 53 1.38 -8.76 9.39
CA THR A 53 1.31 -9.52 8.14
C THR A 53 -0.14 -9.80 7.75
N LEU A 54 -0.49 -9.44 6.51
CA LEU A 54 -1.74 -9.78 5.85
C LEU A 54 -1.45 -10.77 4.71
N ARG A 55 -2.23 -11.86 4.67
CA ARG A 55 -2.07 -12.97 3.74
C ARG A 55 -3.20 -12.98 2.71
N LEU A 56 -3.02 -12.30 1.59
CA LEU A 56 -4.05 -12.03 0.60
C LEU A 56 -3.43 -11.86 -0.79
N HIS A 57 -4.10 -12.33 -1.84
CA HIS A 57 -3.67 -12.15 -3.23
C HIS A 57 -3.93 -10.71 -3.71
N ASP A 58 -3.24 -10.29 -4.76
CA ASP A 58 -3.37 -8.94 -5.32
C ASP A 58 -4.57 -8.76 -6.25
N LEU A 59 -5.77 -8.96 -5.71
CA LEU A 59 -7.03 -8.93 -6.46
C LEU A 59 -7.87 -7.71 -6.09
N ILE A 60 -8.70 -7.27 -7.03
CA ILE A 60 -9.75 -6.27 -6.78
C ILE A 60 -11.17 -6.84 -6.92
N ASP A 61 -11.29 -8.03 -7.48
CA ASP A 61 -12.47 -8.89 -7.50
C ASP A 61 -12.24 -10.23 -6.82
N GLU A 62 -13.34 -10.83 -6.37
CA GLU A 62 -13.32 -12.19 -5.86
C GLU A 62 -13.12 -13.18 -7.01
N ARG A 63 -12.27 -14.19 -6.78
CA ARG A 63 -12.03 -15.28 -7.72
C ARG A 63 -12.02 -16.60 -6.96
N ALA A 64 -12.68 -17.61 -7.52
CA ALA A 64 -12.73 -18.93 -6.91
C ALA A 64 -11.32 -19.48 -6.66
N GLY A 65 -11.08 -19.99 -5.45
CA GLY A 65 -9.78 -20.55 -5.04
C GLY A 65 -8.71 -19.51 -4.69
N LEU A 66 -9.00 -18.20 -4.80
CA LEU A 66 -8.07 -17.14 -4.43
C LEU A 66 -8.67 -16.25 -3.33
N ARG A 67 -7.86 -15.94 -2.31
CA ARG A 67 -8.23 -14.97 -1.28
C ARG A 67 -7.93 -13.53 -1.73
N ALA A 68 -8.95 -12.81 -2.18
CA ALA A 68 -8.87 -11.35 -2.38
C ALA A 68 -8.83 -10.61 -1.02
N PRO A 69 -8.34 -9.35 -0.97
CA PRO A 69 -8.50 -8.52 0.21
C PRO A 69 -9.99 -8.40 0.58
N ASP A 70 -10.30 -8.47 1.88
CA ASP A 70 -11.65 -8.26 2.41
C ASP A 70 -11.69 -7.04 3.35
N ARG A 71 -12.89 -6.74 3.90
CA ARG A 71 -13.06 -5.62 4.85
C ARG A 71 -12.30 -5.85 6.14
N GLU A 72 -12.16 -7.10 6.59
CA GLU A 72 -11.49 -7.41 7.83
C GLU A 72 -9.98 -7.20 7.73
N ASP A 73 -9.38 -7.54 6.58
CA ASP A 73 -7.97 -7.20 6.30
C ASP A 73 -7.71 -5.70 6.46
N VAL A 74 -8.61 -4.87 5.93
CA VAL A 74 -8.49 -3.40 5.99
C VAL A 74 -8.78 -2.88 7.40
N ARG A 75 -9.71 -3.49 8.15
CA ARG A 75 -9.90 -3.17 9.59
C ARG A 75 -8.64 -3.48 10.40
N HIS A 76 -8.01 -4.62 10.18
CA HIS A 76 -6.75 -4.94 10.83
C HIS A 76 -5.65 -3.93 10.48
N LEU A 77 -5.59 -3.47 9.22
CA LEU A 77 -4.62 -2.46 8.79
C LEU A 77 -4.88 -1.10 9.48
N ILE A 78 -6.13 -0.69 9.58
CA ILE A 78 -6.56 0.53 10.27
C ILE A 78 -6.27 0.44 11.76
N ALA A 79 -6.60 -0.68 12.40
CA ALA A 79 -6.31 -0.92 13.81
C ALA A 79 -4.79 -0.92 14.08
N HIS A 80 -4.00 -1.42 13.13
CA HIS A 80 -2.55 -1.32 13.21
C HIS A 80 -2.09 0.14 13.16
N ALA A 81 -2.60 0.95 12.22
CA ALA A 81 -2.32 2.39 12.18
C ALA A 81 -2.70 3.10 13.50
N ASP A 82 -3.84 2.75 14.10
CA ASP A 82 -4.27 3.33 15.38
C ASP A 82 -3.34 3.01 16.54
N ALA A 83 -2.68 1.85 16.49
CA ALA A 83 -1.69 1.45 17.48
C ALA A 83 -0.31 2.10 17.25
N LEU A 84 -0.06 2.69 16.08
CA LEU A 84 1.20 3.37 15.79
C LEU A 84 1.13 4.81 16.29
N ALA A 85 2.07 5.18 17.16
CA ALA A 85 2.35 6.58 17.45
C ALA A 85 3.36 7.11 16.42
N PRO A 86 3.00 8.03 15.49
CA PRO A 86 3.88 8.39 14.37
C PRO A 86 5.26 8.92 14.81
N HIS A 87 5.34 9.62 15.94
CA HIS A 87 6.59 10.14 16.49
C HIS A 87 7.50 9.05 17.11
N GLN A 88 6.98 7.83 17.34
CA GLN A 88 7.72 6.66 17.79
C GLN A 88 8.13 5.74 16.62
N VAL A 89 7.56 5.98 15.44
CA VAL A 89 7.99 5.33 14.20
C VAL A 89 9.25 6.04 13.72
N ARG A 90 10.35 5.31 13.57
CA ARG A 90 11.57 5.85 12.97
C ARG A 90 11.58 5.66 11.46
N HIS A 91 11.22 4.46 11.04
CA HIS A 91 11.19 4.04 9.65
C HIS A 91 10.15 2.93 9.49
N LEU A 92 9.15 3.17 8.65
CA LEU A 92 8.09 2.25 8.27
C LEU A 92 8.40 1.59 6.92
N LEU A 93 8.44 0.27 6.90
CA LEU A 93 8.47 -0.55 5.70
C LEU A 93 7.07 -1.08 5.40
N VAL A 94 6.59 -0.91 4.17
CA VAL A 94 5.39 -1.59 3.67
C VAL A 94 5.75 -2.36 2.40
N HIS A 95 5.58 -3.68 2.39
CA HIS A 95 5.99 -4.50 1.25
C HIS A 95 4.92 -5.47 0.80
N CYS A 96 5.05 -5.89 -0.46
CA CYS A 96 4.31 -7.02 -1.02
C CYS A 96 5.21 -7.76 -2.01
N HIS A 97 4.65 -8.61 -2.87
CA HIS A 97 5.42 -9.34 -3.88
C HIS A 97 6.20 -8.42 -4.81
N MET A 98 5.53 -7.46 -5.47
CA MET A 98 6.17 -6.54 -6.43
C MET A 98 6.40 -5.13 -5.87
N GLY A 99 5.87 -4.81 -4.69
CA GLY A 99 5.93 -3.47 -4.14
C GLY A 99 5.16 -2.41 -4.94
N ARG A 100 4.10 -2.79 -5.67
CA ARG A 100 3.38 -1.87 -6.59
C ARG A 100 1.91 -1.63 -6.27
N SER A 101 1.17 -2.63 -5.80
CA SER A 101 -0.30 -2.52 -5.66
C SER A 101 -0.81 -2.65 -4.22
N ARG A 102 -0.72 -3.84 -3.61
CA ARG A 102 -1.11 -4.03 -2.19
C ARG A 102 -0.35 -3.11 -1.23
N SER A 103 0.98 -3.06 -1.36
CA SER A 103 1.83 -2.26 -0.46
C SER A 103 1.62 -0.76 -0.59
N THR A 104 1.36 -0.26 -1.80
CA THR A 104 1.16 1.16 -2.05
C THR A 104 -0.21 1.63 -1.58
N ALA A 105 -1.26 0.81 -1.76
CA ALA A 105 -2.56 1.05 -1.13
C ALA A 105 -2.47 1.00 0.39
N ALA A 106 -1.82 -0.03 0.95
CA ALA A 106 -1.67 -0.16 2.39
C ALA A 106 -0.92 1.04 3.00
N ALA A 107 0.18 1.47 2.37
CA ALA A 107 0.93 2.65 2.82
C ALA A 107 0.06 3.92 2.79
N ALA A 108 -0.72 4.14 1.75
CA ALA A 108 -1.62 5.30 1.68
C ALA A 108 -2.69 5.27 2.79
N ILE A 109 -3.31 4.10 3.03
CA ILE A 109 -4.30 3.90 4.10
C ILE A 109 -3.67 4.17 5.48
N LEU A 110 -2.48 3.65 5.73
CA LEU A 110 -1.75 3.87 6.99
C LEU A 110 -1.46 5.35 7.22
N LEU A 111 -0.89 6.04 6.22
CA LEU A 111 -0.55 7.46 6.31
C LEU A 111 -1.78 8.33 6.55
N TYR A 112 -2.86 8.07 5.82
CA TYR A 112 -4.13 8.76 5.98
C TYR A 112 -4.72 8.51 7.38
N ARG A 113 -4.78 7.25 7.82
CA ARG A 113 -5.35 6.90 9.12
C ARG A 113 -4.56 7.45 10.29
N MET A 114 -3.24 7.43 10.23
CA MET A 114 -2.36 8.05 11.23
C MET A 114 -2.46 9.59 11.23
N GLN A 115 -3.29 10.19 10.36
CA GLN A 115 -3.46 11.63 10.23
C GLN A 115 -2.14 12.37 9.95
N VAL A 116 -1.20 11.70 9.28
CA VAL A 116 0.08 12.30 8.88
C VAL A 116 -0.13 13.30 7.75
N THR A 117 -1.11 13.04 6.89
CA THR A 117 -1.45 13.86 5.73
C THR A 117 -2.86 13.50 5.24
N ASP A 118 -3.41 14.29 4.32
CA ASP A 118 -4.67 13.97 3.65
C ASP A 118 -4.49 12.86 2.60
N ALA A 119 -5.59 12.45 1.95
CA ALA A 119 -5.55 11.35 0.98
C ALA A 119 -4.60 11.64 -0.20
N ALA A 120 -4.62 12.88 -0.73
CA ALA A 120 -3.76 13.27 -1.85
C ALA A 120 -2.28 13.31 -1.44
N GLY A 121 -1.98 13.85 -0.27
CA GLY A 121 -0.64 13.86 0.31
C GLY A 121 -0.12 12.46 0.64
N ALA A 122 -1.01 11.53 1.03
CA ALA A 122 -0.64 10.13 1.26
C ALA A 122 -0.13 9.48 -0.03
N PHE A 123 -0.86 9.63 -1.14
CA PHE A 123 -0.39 9.12 -2.43
C PHE A 123 0.84 9.84 -2.96
N ALA A 124 0.97 11.15 -2.72
CA ALA A 124 2.17 11.89 -3.08
C ALA A 124 3.41 11.38 -2.32
N ALA A 125 3.28 11.10 -1.02
CA ALA A 125 4.35 10.53 -0.21
C ALA A 125 4.71 9.10 -0.65
N VAL A 126 3.71 8.28 -0.98
CA VAL A 126 3.92 6.94 -1.56
C VAL A 126 4.66 7.00 -2.89
N ALA A 127 4.24 7.88 -3.80
CA ALA A 127 4.87 8.07 -5.11
C ALA A 127 6.30 8.63 -5.02
N ALA A 128 6.63 9.38 -3.96
CA ALA A 128 7.96 9.92 -3.76
C ALA A 128 9.00 8.85 -3.40
N VAL A 129 8.59 7.72 -2.82
CA VAL A 129 9.49 6.64 -2.40
C VAL A 129 9.37 5.38 -3.26
N ARG A 130 8.33 5.30 -4.10
CA ARG A 130 8.09 4.19 -5.03
C ARG A 130 7.51 4.73 -6.33
N ASP A 131 8.13 4.34 -7.43
CA ASP A 131 7.63 4.54 -8.79
C ASP A 131 8.09 3.33 -9.64
N PRO A 132 7.23 2.73 -10.45
CA PRO A 132 5.80 3.01 -10.61
C PRO A 132 4.92 2.43 -9.48
N ILE A 133 3.73 2.99 -9.29
CA ILE A 133 2.72 2.52 -8.34
C ILE A 133 1.38 2.26 -9.02
N TRP A 134 0.67 1.21 -8.60
CA TRP A 134 -0.71 0.95 -9.02
C TRP A 134 -1.54 0.48 -7.82
N PRO A 135 -1.88 1.36 -6.86
CA PRO A 135 -2.52 0.98 -5.60
C PRO A 135 -3.74 0.07 -5.80
N ASN A 136 -3.96 -0.89 -4.90
CA ASN A 136 -5.11 -1.80 -4.96
C ASN A 136 -6.44 -1.06 -4.64
N SER A 137 -7.28 -0.83 -5.64
CA SER A 137 -8.51 -0.05 -5.49
C SER A 137 -9.57 -0.70 -4.60
N ARG A 138 -9.57 -2.03 -4.45
CA ARG A 138 -10.48 -2.74 -3.55
C ARG A 138 -10.16 -2.42 -2.09
N MET A 139 -8.88 -2.44 -1.72
CA MET A 139 -8.45 -2.04 -0.38
C MET A 139 -8.81 -0.59 -0.08
N LEU A 140 -8.62 0.30 -1.07
CA LEU A 140 -8.97 1.72 -0.92
C LEU A 140 -10.47 1.94 -0.74
N ARG A 141 -11.33 1.26 -1.52
CA ARG A 141 -12.79 1.30 -1.35
C ARG A 141 -13.21 0.86 0.05
N PHE A 142 -12.66 -0.25 0.54
CA PHE A 142 -12.96 -0.69 1.90
C PHE A 142 -12.45 0.28 2.96
N ALA A 143 -11.30 0.90 2.75
CA ALA A 143 -10.81 1.92 3.68
C ALA A 143 -11.73 3.14 3.72
N ASP A 144 -12.19 3.63 2.56
CA ASP A 144 -13.15 4.73 2.48
C ASP A 144 -14.47 4.40 3.20
N GLU A 145 -14.98 3.19 3.02
CA GLU A 145 -16.20 2.72 3.70
C GLU A 145 -16.02 2.58 5.23
N ILE A 146 -14.89 2.01 5.67
CA ILE A 146 -14.63 1.76 7.11
C ILE A 146 -14.35 3.06 7.86
N LEU A 147 -13.65 4.00 7.23
CA LEU A 147 -13.28 5.28 7.83
C LEU A 147 -14.32 6.39 7.58
N ASP A 148 -15.39 6.08 6.85
CA ASP A 148 -16.45 7.02 6.47
C ASP A 148 -15.91 8.32 5.82
N THR A 149 -14.99 8.16 4.87
CA THR A 149 -14.26 9.29 4.24
C THR A 149 -15.04 9.96 3.11
N GLY A 150 -16.20 9.42 2.72
CA GLY A 150 -16.93 9.84 1.54
C GLY A 150 -16.22 9.58 0.21
N GLY A 151 -15.28 8.61 0.15
CA GLY A 151 -14.57 8.25 -1.08
C GLY A 151 -13.25 8.99 -1.30
N ALA A 152 -12.73 9.68 -0.28
CA ALA A 152 -11.55 10.53 -0.41
C ALA A 152 -10.29 9.79 -0.92
N LEU A 153 -10.07 8.53 -0.53
CA LEU A 153 -8.93 7.74 -0.98
C LEU A 153 -9.10 7.31 -2.44
N ILE A 154 -10.30 6.91 -2.84
CA ILE A 154 -10.59 6.56 -4.23
C ILE A 154 -10.45 7.77 -5.15
N GLU A 155 -10.98 8.93 -4.77
CA GLU A 155 -10.83 10.14 -5.58
C GLU A 155 -9.36 10.57 -5.69
N ALA A 156 -8.57 10.42 -4.62
CA ALA A 156 -7.17 10.78 -4.62
C ALA A 156 -6.27 9.83 -5.43
N VAL A 157 -6.66 8.56 -5.63
CA VAL A 157 -5.87 7.61 -6.43
C VAL A 157 -6.13 7.74 -7.94
N LYS A 158 -7.29 8.24 -8.38
CA LYS A 158 -7.60 8.47 -9.80
C LYS A 158 -6.49 9.20 -10.59
N PRO A 159 -5.99 10.38 -10.16
CA PRO A 159 -4.92 11.07 -10.89
C PRO A 159 -3.58 10.29 -10.87
N VAL A 160 -3.38 9.38 -9.91
CA VAL A 160 -2.22 8.48 -9.89
C VAL A 160 -2.33 7.47 -11.02
N TYR A 161 -3.49 6.80 -11.18
CA TYR A 161 -3.70 5.85 -12.28
C TYR A 161 -3.58 6.52 -13.65
N HIS A 162 -4.17 7.72 -13.82
CA HIS A 162 -4.04 8.49 -15.06
C HIS A 162 -2.58 8.76 -15.40
N ARG A 163 -1.80 9.25 -14.44
CA ARG A 163 -0.36 9.50 -14.63
C ARG A 163 0.39 8.23 -15.03
N MET A 164 0.08 7.09 -14.42
CA MET A 164 0.73 5.83 -14.74
C MET A 164 0.40 5.35 -16.16
N VAL A 165 -0.84 5.54 -16.62
CA VAL A 165 -1.24 5.27 -18.00
C VAL A 165 -0.48 6.16 -18.99
N GLU A 166 -0.30 7.45 -18.67
CA GLU A 166 0.44 8.40 -19.49
C GLU A 166 1.94 8.07 -19.58
N THR A 167 2.56 7.70 -18.45
CA THR A 167 4.01 7.45 -18.39
C THR A 167 4.40 6.01 -18.76
N HIS A 168 3.48 5.06 -18.64
CA HIS A 168 3.66 3.63 -18.92
C HIS A 168 2.55 3.14 -19.88
N PRO A 169 2.51 3.65 -21.13
CA PRO A 169 1.43 3.35 -22.07
C PRO A 169 1.29 1.84 -22.37
N GLU A 170 2.35 1.05 -22.19
CA GLU A 170 2.34 -0.40 -22.33
C GLU A 170 1.47 -1.10 -21.28
N TRP A 171 1.24 -0.48 -20.12
CA TRP A 171 0.34 -1.02 -19.08
C TRP A 171 -1.12 -0.89 -19.49
N THR A 172 -1.47 0.14 -20.25
CA THR A 172 -2.86 0.39 -20.68
C THR A 172 -3.44 -0.79 -21.45
N GLY A 173 -2.66 -1.37 -22.37
CA GLY A 173 -3.08 -2.56 -23.13
C GLY A 173 -3.20 -3.80 -22.23
N LEU A 174 -2.31 -3.95 -21.26
CA LEU A 174 -2.30 -5.08 -20.33
C LEU A 174 -3.50 -5.02 -19.36
N LEU A 175 -3.79 -3.84 -18.80
CA LEU A 175 -4.77 -3.66 -17.74
C LEU A 175 -6.22 -3.70 -18.26
N LYS A 176 -6.47 -3.23 -19.48
CA LYS A 176 -7.79 -3.26 -20.14
C LYS A 176 -8.38 -4.67 -20.27
N HIS A 177 -7.54 -5.71 -20.25
CA HIS A 177 -7.96 -7.11 -20.36
C HIS A 177 -7.91 -7.84 -19.01
N THR A 178 -7.84 -7.10 -17.90
CA THR A 178 -7.83 -7.65 -16.55
C THR A 178 -8.97 -7.02 -15.74
N GLU A 179 -9.21 -7.55 -14.53
CA GLU A 179 -10.13 -6.94 -13.56
C GLU A 179 -9.81 -5.45 -13.27
N ARG A 180 -8.54 -5.04 -13.47
CA ARG A 180 -8.03 -3.68 -13.28
C ARG A 180 -8.50 -2.68 -14.32
N ALA A 181 -9.24 -3.11 -15.35
CA ALA A 181 -9.88 -2.19 -16.30
C ALA A 181 -10.75 -1.14 -15.60
N ARG A 182 -11.43 -1.50 -14.50
CA ARG A 182 -12.23 -0.54 -13.70
C ARG A 182 -11.41 0.51 -12.96
N ASP A 183 -10.12 0.26 -12.73
CA ASP A 183 -9.22 1.30 -12.20
C ASP A 183 -8.96 2.40 -13.26
N LEU A 184 -9.24 2.12 -14.54
CA LEU A 184 -9.12 3.04 -15.67
C LEU A 184 -10.42 3.78 -15.99
N GLU A 185 -11.56 3.24 -15.58
CA GLU A 185 -12.91 3.77 -15.87
C GLU A 185 -13.42 4.75 -14.79
N ALA A 186 -12.62 4.99 -13.76
CA ALA A 186 -12.94 5.88 -12.66
C ALA A 186 -12.75 7.35 -13.08
N ASP A 187 -13.61 7.85 -13.99
CA ASP A 187 -13.85 9.27 -14.20
C ASP A 187 -14.76 9.82 -13.08
#